data_AF-A0A9D8M165-F1
#
_entry.id   AF-A0A9D8M165-F1
#
_cell.length_a   1.000
_cell.length_b   1.000
_cell.length_c   1.000
_cell.angle_alpha   90.00
_cell.angle_beta   90.00
_cell.angle_gamma   90.00
#
_symmetry.space_group_name_H-M   'P 1'
#
loop_
_entity.id
_entity.type
_entity.pdbx_description
1 polymer ?
#
loop_
_entity_poly.entity_id
_entity_poly.type
_entity_poly.pdbx_seq_one_letter_code
_entity_poly.pdbx_strand_id
1 'polypeptide(L)'
;GLPMSETCIHCGAHITDRSRMGRPRQYCSDVCRWRVRRRRRQDVPPDLPAADTRRQGRRSLRNTWREQTRITSTPRTDADGNPIWSARVRPFAIPDDLEQLRAPTVSGRVTLPRHLWWSGPSPLYDLTQRRDRARVYEIVLQEGTMEDLRRYIGLEDLIDLWPDMVLPPHVRAAWSRKIRQQLGVDLEC
;
A
#
# COMPACT_ATOMS: atom_id res chain seq x y z
N GLY A 1 13.65 -19.77 -33.65
CA GLY A 1 13.74 -20.03 -32.21
C GLY A 1 14.51 -18.89 -31.58
N LEU A 2 13.91 -18.20 -30.61
CA LEU A 2 14.60 -17.11 -29.89
C LEU A 2 15.64 -17.70 -28.93
N PRO A 3 16.80 -17.07 -28.74
CA PRO A 3 17.86 -17.58 -27.88
C PRO A 3 17.36 -17.67 -26.43
N MET A 4 17.58 -18.81 -25.79
CA MET A 4 17.28 -19.00 -24.38
C MET A 4 18.24 -18.16 -23.56
N SER A 5 17.75 -17.09 -22.93
CA SER A 5 18.57 -16.29 -22.03
C SER A 5 18.83 -17.07 -20.73
N GLU A 6 20.06 -17.54 -20.54
CA GLU A 6 20.50 -18.20 -19.30
C GLU A 6 20.77 -17.21 -18.16
N THR A 7 20.63 -15.92 -18.43
CA THR A 7 20.88 -14.81 -17.51
C THR A 7 19.65 -13.92 -17.33
N CYS A 8 19.50 -13.37 -16.13
CA CYS A 8 18.38 -12.52 -15.75
C CYS A 8 18.42 -11.17 -16.48
N ILE A 9 17.30 -10.78 -17.09
CA ILE A 9 17.14 -9.49 -17.82
C ILE A 9 17.35 -8.27 -16.91
N HIS A 10 17.15 -8.40 -15.59
CA HIS A 10 17.41 -7.31 -14.65
C HIS A 10 18.89 -7.20 -14.27
N CYS A 11 19.47 -8.26 -13.71
CA CYS A 11 20.73 -8.20 -12.98
C CYS A 11 21.87 -8.98 -13.63
N GLY A 12 21.61 -9.67 -14.73
CA GLY A 12 22.61 -10.50 -15.43
C GLY A 12 22.94 -11.82 -14.72
N ALA A 13 22.36 -12.10 -13.55
CA ALA A 13 22.64 -13.33 -12.81
C ALA A 13 22.17 -14.58 -13.59
N HIS A 14 22.95 -15.66 -13.53
CA HIS A 14 22.56 -16.95 -14.09
C HIS A 14 21.31 -17.51 -13.43
N ILE A 15 20.37 -17.98 -14.24
CA ILE A 15 19.10 -18.55 -13.76
C ILE A 15 19.33 -20.04 -13.50
N THR A 16 19.56 -20.40 -12.24
CA THR A 16 19.88 -21.79 -11.83
C THR A 16 18.65 -22.65 -11.56
N ASP A 17 17.47 -22.05 -11.41
CA ASP A 17 16.21 -22.74 -11.12
C ASP A 17 15.47 -23.14 -12.42
N ARG A 18 15.76 -24.36 -12.92
CA ARG A 18 14.96 -24.99 -13.97
C ARG A 18 13.63 -25.44 -13.36
N SER A 19 12.59 -24.64 -13.53
CA SER A 19 11.22 -24.98 -13.12
C SER A 19 10.82 -26.37 -13.62
N ARG A 20 10.23 -27.20 -12.75
CA ARG A 20 9.69 -28.56 -13.03
C ARG A 20 8.68 -28.65 -14.21
N MET A 21 8.28 -27.53 -14.81
CA MET A 21 7.29 -27.45 -15.90
C MET A 21 7.76 -26.60 -17.11
N GLY A 22 9.02 -26.71 -17.52
CA GLY A 22 9.43 -26.44 -18.91
C GLY A 22 9.16 -25.05 -19.51
N ARG A 23 8.82 -24.02 -18.72
CA ARG A 23 8.70 -22.62 -19.20
C ARG A 23 9.91 -21.78 -18.77
N PRO A 24 10.59 -21.08 -19.70
CA PRO A 24 11.77 -20.30 -19.38
C PRO A 24 11.41 -19.09 -18.50
N ARG A 25 12.09 -18.94 -17.35
CA ARG A 25 11.97 -17.76 -16.49
C ARG A 25 12.87 -16.64 -17.04
N GLN A 26 12.31 -15.46 -17.30
CA GLN A 26 13.06 -14.27 -17.74
C GLN A 26 13.80 -13.54 -16.59
N TYR A 27 13.56 -13.93 -15.34
CA TYR A 27 14.08 -13.29 -14.13
C TYR A 27 14.51 -14.35 -13.12
N CYS A 28 15.62 -14.12 -12.41
CA CYS A 28 16.14 -15.05 -11.40
C CYS A 28 15.31 -15.08 -10.11
N SER A 29 14.47 -14.06 -9.87
CA SER A 29 13.58 -13.96 -8.71
C SER A 29 12.40 -13.01 -8.99
N ASP A 30 11.35 -13.09 -8.17
CA ASP A 30 10.23 -12.15 -8.22
C ASP A 30 10.67 -10.71 -7.89
N VAL A 31 11.71 -10.53 -7.08
CA VAL A 31 12.34 -9.23 -6.80
C VAL A 31 12.94 -8.61 -8.06
N CYS A 32 13.65 -9.40 -8.88
CA CYS A 32 14.20 -8.91 -10.14
C CYS A 32 13.10 -8.57 -11.15
N ARG A 33 12.01 -9.33 -11.19
CA ARG A 33 10.83 -9.02 -12.01
C ARG A 33 10.18 -7.70 -11.58
N TRP A 34 10.06 -7.45 -10.28
CA TRP A 34 9.43 -6.25 -9.73
C TRP A 34 10.21 -4.98 -10.08
N ARG A 35 11.54 -4.99 -9.93
CA ARG A 35 12.38 -3.80 -10.19
C ARG A 35 12.37 -3.36 -11.66
N VAL A 36 12.29 -4.27 -12.63
CA VAL A 36 12.13 -3.91 -14.07
C VAL A 36 10.78 -3.23 -14.33
N ARG A 37 9.71 -3.69 -13.67
CA ARG A 37 8.37 -3.09 -13.83
C ARG A 37 8.26 -1.71 -13.19
N ARG A 38 9.02 -1.44 -12.13
CA ARG A 38 9.03 -0.12 -11.45
C ARG A 38 9.68 0.96 -12.31
N ARG A 39 10.81 0.67 -12.99
CA ARG A 39 11.45 1.62 -13.93
C ARG A 39 10.51 2.05 -15.06
N ARG A 40 9.80 1.11 -15.70
CA ARG A 40 8.83 1.43 -16.76
C ARG A 40 7.67 2.33 -16.31
N ARG A 41 7.32 2.38 -15.03
CA ARG A 41 6.31 3.32 -14.50
C ARG A 41 6.86 4.71 -14.24
N GLN A 42 8.18 4.86 -14.10
CA GLN A 42 8.84 6.15 -13.92
C GLN A 42 9.13 6.85 -15.26
N ASP A 43 9.27 6.09 -16.35
CA ASP A 43 9.49 6.60 -17.72
C ASP A 43 8.20 7.02 -18.47
N VAL A 44 7.10 7.34 -17.77
CA VAL A 44 5.89 7.89 -18.42
C VAL A 44 6.13 9.38 -18.69
N PRO A 45 6.13 9.85 -19.96
CA PRO A 45 6.37 11.27 -20.27
C PRO A 45 5.29 12.17 -19.66
N PRO A 46 5.63 13.36 -19.13
CA PRO A 46 4.71 14.18 -18.35
C PRO A 46 3.74 15.05 -19.18
N ASP A 47 3.44 14.70 -20.43
CA ASP A 47 2.54 15.51 -21.28
C ASP A 47 1.42 14.67 -21.91
N LEU A 48 0.32 14.51 -21.17
CA LEU A 48 -1.00 14.27 -21.74
C LEU A 48 -1.94 15.36 -21.21
N PRO A 49 -2.62 16.13 -22.08
CA PRO A 49 -3.46 17.24 -21.63
C PRO A 49 -4.70 16.71 -20.89
N ALA A 50 -4.98 17.34 -19.76
CA ALA A 50 -6.16 17.08 -18.94
C ALA A 50 -7.44 17.38 -19.75
N ALA A 51 -8.26 16.36 -19.97
CA ALA A 51 -9.61 16.55 -20.49
C ALA A 51 -10.46 17.24 -19.40
N ASP A 52 -10.75 18.51 -19.66
CA ASP A 52 -11.71 19.35 -18.96
C ASP A 52 -13.13 18.78 -19.09
N THR A 53 -13.74 18.44 -17.95
CA THR A 53 -15.19 18.55 -17.80
C THR A 53 -15.56 19.06 -16.40
N ARG A 54 -15.73 20.37 -16.32
CA ARG A 54 -16.81 21.09 -15.59
C ARG A 54 -17.28 20.52 -14.25
N ARG A 55 -16.79 21.18 -13.19
CA ARG A 55 -17.59 21.96 -12.22
C ARG A 55 -19.08 21.59 -12.09
N GLN A 56 -19.41 20.76 -11.09
CA GLN A 56 -20.64 20.85 -10.30
C GLN A 56 -20.41 20.23 -8.92
N GLY A 57 -20.88 20.90 -7.85
CA GLY A 57 -21.05 20.28 -6.53
C GLY A 57 -20.03 20.62 -5.42
N ARG A 58 -19.49 21.84 -5.35
CA ARG A 58 -18.83 22.34 -4.12
C ARG A 58 -19.89 22.79 -3.10
N ARG A 59 -20.40 21.88 -2.27
CA ARG A 59 -20.87 22.10 -0.88
C ARG A 59 -21.49 20.81 -0.34
N SER A 60 -21.22 20.50 0.94
CA SER A 60 -21.65 19.27 1.64
C SER A 60 -20.86 18.05 1.16
N LEU A 61 -19.78 17.60 1.79
CA LEU A 61 -19.77 16.83 3.06
C LEU A 61 -18.38 16.94 3.75
N ARG A 62 -17.77 18.13 3.76
CA ARG A 62 -16.43 18.32 4.38
C ARG A 62 -16.44 18.32 5.92
N ASN A 63 -17.62 18.26 6.52
CA ASN A 63 -17.86 18.60 7.92
C ASN A 63 -18.34 17.44 8.82
N THR A 64 -18.33 16.19 8.37
CA THR A 64 -18.47 15.03 9.28
C THR A 64 -17.13 14.41 9.70
N TRP A 65 -16.00 14.95 9.23
CA TRP A 65 -14.65 14.47 9.57
C TRP A 65 -14.13 14.91 10.96
N ARG A 66 -14.95 15.60 11.77
CA ARG A 66 -14.51 16.15 13.07
C ARG A 66 -14.93 15.32 14.29
N GLU A 67 -15.85 14.37 14.15
CA GLU A 67 -16.48 13.78 15.35
C GLU A 67 -16.00 12.37 15.72
N GLN A 68 -15.20 11.68 14.90
CA GLN A 68 -14.80 10.30 15.22
C GLN A 68 -13.34 10.01 14.88
N THR A 69 -12.58 9.71 15.94
CA THR A 69 -11.22 9.13 16.01
C THR A 69 -10.02 10.09 16.05
N ARG A 70 -9.12 9.79 17.01
CA ARG A 70 -7.89 10.51 17.34
C ARG A 70 -6.87 10.32 16.20
N ILE A 71 -6.99 11.15 15.17
CA ILE A 71 -5.96 11.32 14.15
C ILE A 71 -4.70 11.85 14.85
N THR A 72 -3.64 11.05 14.92
CA THR A 72 -2.34 11.52 15.41
C THR A 72 -1.60 12.18 14.24
N SER A 73 -1.89 13.45 13.97
CA SER A 73 -1.02 14.27 13.13
C SER A 73 0.18 14.70 13.97
N THR A 74 1.32 14.02 13.85
CA THR A 74 2.60 14.55 14.36
C THR A 74 3.12 15.58 13.36
N PRO A 75 3.24 16.87 13.71
CA PRO A 75 3.86 17.85 12.81
C PRO A 75 5.34 17.50 12.62
N ARG A 76 5.83 17.58 11.39
CA ARG A 76 7.26 17.55 11.14
C ARG A 76 7.80 18.97 11.34
N THR A 77 8.75 19.13 12.24
CA THR A 77 9.50 20.38 12.45
C THR A 77 10.77 20.37 11.60
N ASP A 78 11.24 21.55 11.18
CA ASP A 78 12.58 21.71 10.62
C ASP A 78 13.64 21.65 11.73
N ALA A 79 14.91 21.76 11.36
CA ALA A 79 16.04 21.73 12.29
C ALA A 79 15.98 22.86 13.34
N ASP A 80 15.24 23.93 13.06
CA ASP A 80 15.07 25.10 13.91
C ASP A 80 13.80 25.00 14.79
N GLY A 81 13.08 23.88 14.72
CA GLY A 81 11.88 23.65 15.53
C GLY A 81 10.63 24.36 14.99
N ASN A 82 10.67 24.96 13.79
CA ASN A 82 9.50 25.55 13.17
C ASN A 82 8.66 24.47 12.48
N PRO A 83 7.31 24.53 12.57
CA PRO A 83 6.46 23.59 11.88
C PRO A 83 6.63 23.76 10.38
N ILE A 84 7.16 22.72 9.71
CA ILE A 84 7.21 22.73 8.26
C ILE A 84 5.76 22.62 7.79
N TRP A 85 5.20 23.68 7.20
CA TRP A 85 3.88 23.65 6.53
C TRP A 85 3.90 22.80 5.24
N SER A 86 4.74 21.77 5.19
CA SER A 86 4.90 20.88 4.04
C SER A 86 3.61 20.12 3.81
N ALA A 87 2.98 20.42 2.67
CA ALA A 87 2.04 19.61 1.91
C ALA A 87 1.17 18.65 2.74
N ARG A 88 -0.07 19.07 3.04
CA ARG A 88 -1.25 18.25 3.43
C ARG A 88 -0.96 16.74 3.50
N VAL A 89 -0.30 16.29 4.57
CA VAL A 89 -0.20 14.87 4.85
C VAL A 89 -1.63 14.43 5.12
N ARG A 90 -2.16 13.51 4.30
CA ARG A 90 -3.49 12.99 4.55
C ARG A 90 -3.47 12.27 5.89
N PRO A 91 -4.40 12.59 6.79
CA PRO A 91 -4.50 11.87 8.05
C PRO A 91 -4.86 10.42 7.77
N PHE A 92 -4.29 9.49 8.55
CA PHE A 92 -4.58 8.07 8.49
C PHE A 92 -4.74 7.52 9.91
N ALA A 93 -5.47 6.42 10.05
CA ALA A 93 -5.76 5.80 11.33
C ALA A 93 -4.62 4.89 11.80
N ILE A 94 -4.35 4.90 13.12
CA ILE A 94 -3.49 3.94 13.81
C ILE A 94 -4.23 3.53 15.09
N PRO A 95 -4.41 2.23 15.36
CA PRO A 95 -5.04 1.78 16.59
C PRO A 95 -4.23 2.18 17.83
N ASP A 96 -4.91 2.49 18.93
CA ASP A 96 -4.25 2.58 20.23
C ASP A 96 -3.77 1.19 20.70
N ASP A 97 -4.42 0.11 20.27
CA ASP A 97 -4.05 -1.27 20.56
C ASP A 97 -4.18 -2.15 19.31
N LEU A 98 -3.07 -2.75 18.88
CA LEU A 98 -2.98 -3.61 17.71
C LEU A 98 -3.69 -4.95 17.90
N GLU A 99 -3.96 -5.38 19.14
CA GLU A 99 -4.72 -6.60 19.42
C GLU A 99 -6.12 -6.56 18.80
N GLN A 100 -6.68 -5.35 18.62
CA GLN A 100 -7.96 -5.12 17.94
C GLN A 100 -7.95 -5.55 16.46
N LEU A 101 -6.78 -5.83 15.88
CA LEU A 101 -6.60 -6.25 14.49
C LEU A 101 -6.21 -7.73 14.36
N ARG A 102 -6.26 -8.54 15.43
CA ARG A 102 -5.87 -9.96 15.32
C ARG A 102 -6.72 -10.74 14.31
N ALA A 103 -8.03 -10.50 14.32
CA ALA A 103 -8.97 -11.21 13.46
C ALA A 103 -9.74 -10.21 12.59
N PRO A 104 -9.45 -10.14 11.26
CA PRO A 104 -10.25 -9.32 10.37
C PRO A 104 -11.66 -9.89 10.26
N THR A 105 -12.65 -9.01 10.12
CA THR A 105 -14.06 -9.43 9.99
C THR A 105 -14.39 -10.00 8.60
N VAL A 106 -13.60 -9.68 7.58
CA VAL A 106 -13.84 -10.17 6.21
C VAL A 106 -12.72 -11.06 5.70
N SER A 107 -13.10 -12.06 4.90
CA SER A 107 -12.20 -12.98 4.21
C SER A 107 -12.77 -13.30 2.82
N GLY A 108 -11.98 -13.98 1.97
CA GLY A 108 -12.41 -14.33 0.62
C GLY A 108 -12.50 -13.12 -0.31
N ARG A 109 -13.56 -13.04 -1.13
CA ARG A 109 -13.68 -12.00 -2.16
C ARG A 109 -14.43 -10.77 -1.65
N VAL A 110 -13.85 -9.59 -1.85
CA VAL A 110 -14.40 -8.32 -1.36
C VAL A 110 -14.37 -7.23 -2.43
N THR A 111 -15.34 -6.34 -2.39
CA THR A 111 -15.25 -5.02 -3.01
C THR A 111 -15.02 -3.98 -1.93
N LEU A 112 -14.37 -2.88 -2.29
CA LEU A 112 -14.11 -1.79 -1.36
C LEU A 112 -15.25 -0.75 -1.40
N PRO A 113 -15.65 -0.21 -0.24
CA PRO A 113 -16.59 0.90 -0.17
C PRO A 113 -16.01 2.16 -0.85
N ARG A 114 -16.92 3.07 -1.22
CA ARG A 114 -16.62 4.28 -2.01
C ARG A 114 -15.53 5.17 -1.39
N HIS A 115 -15.44 5.26 -0.06
CA HIS A 115 -14.42 6.10 0.60
C HIS A 115 -13.01 5.52 0.48
N LEU A 116 -12.89 4.19 0.40
CA LEU A 116 -11.62 3.51 0.12
C LEU A 116 -11.30 3.49 -1.38
N TRP A 117 -12.32 3.43 -2.25
CA TRP A 117 -12.17 3.41 -3.70
C TRP A 117 -13.05 4.46 -4.41
N TRP A 118 -12.44 5.63 -4.64
CA TRP A 118 -13.15 6.81 -5.15
C TRP A 118 -13.24 6.89 -6.68
N SER A 119 -12.44 6.12 -7.43
CA SER A 119 -12.31 6.24 -8.89
C SER A 119 -13.22 5.30 -9.69
N GLY A 120 -14.53 5.32 -9.43
CA GLY A 120 -15.51 4.46 -10.12
C GLY A 120 -15.78 3.13 -9.40
N PRO A 121 -16.34 2.09 -10.05
CA PRO A 121 -16.64 0.82 -9.38
C PRO A 121 -15.37 0.18 -8.80
N SER A 122 -15.45 -0.31 -7.56
CA SER A 122 -14.35 -1.09 -6.98
C SER A 122 -14.21 -2.40 -7.74
N PRO A 123 -12.99 -2.80 -8.15
CA PRO A 123 -12.77 -4.17 -8.61
C PRO A 123 -13.04 -5.15 -7.46
N LEU A 124 -13.28 -6.41 -7.84
CA LEU A 124 -13.36 -7.52 -6.90
C LEU A 124 -11.95 -7.97 -6.54
N TYR A 125 -11.60 -7.92 -5.26
CA TYR A 125 -10.34 -8.40 -4.72
C TYR A 125 -10.52 -9.77 -4.08
N ASP A 126 -9.58 -10.68 -4.30
CA ASP A 126 -9.58 -11.97 -3.60
C ASP A 126 -8.55 -11.96 -2.46
N LEU A 127 -9.00 -11.82 -1.22
CA LEU A 127 -8.11 -11.74 -0.05
C LEU A 127 -7.34 -13.04 0.21
N THR A 128 -7.70 -14.16 -0.43
CA THR A 128 -6.88 -15.38 -0.40
C THR A 128 -5.62 -15.22 -1.25
N GLN A 129 -5.65 -14.35 -2.25
CA GLN A 129 -4.50 -14.04 -3.10
C GLN A 129 -3.64 -12.96 -2.44
N ARG A 130 -2.38 -13.30 -2.14
CA ARG A 130 -1.41 -12.43 -1.47
C ARG A 130 -1.32 -11.03 -2.08
N ARG A 131 -1.31 -10.93 -3.40
CA ARG A 131 -1.22 -9.66 -4.13
C ARG A 131 -2.45 -8.76 -3.92
N ASP A 132 -3.64 -9.35 -3.96
CA ASP A 132 -4.89 -8.62 -3.77
C ASP A 132 -5.05 -8.20 -2.31
N ARG A 133 -4.68 -9.08 -1.37
CA ARG A 133 -4.62 -8.77 0.06
C ARG A 133 -3.68 -7.61 0.35
N ALA A 134 -2.44 -7.65 -0.16
CA ALA A 134 -1.50 -6.54 -0.05
C ALA A 134 -2.08 -5.23 -0.60
N ARG A 135 -2.75 -5.29 -1.75
CA ARG A 135 -3.34 -4.10 -2.37
C ARG A 135 -4.47 -3.50 -1.55
N VAL A 136 -5.34 -4.34 -0.99
CA VAL A 136 -6.41 -3.88 -0.08
C VAL A 136 -5.80 -3.27 1.17
N TYR A 137 -4.77 -3.89 1.74
CA TYR A 137 -4.11 -3.39 2.95
C TYR A 137 -3.47 -2.03 2.69
N GLU A 138 -2.75 -1.86 1.58
CA GLU A 138 -2.19 -0.57 1.20
C GLU A 138 -3.24 0.54 1.17
N ILE A 139 -4.41 0.27 0.59
CA ILE A 139 -5.51 1.25 0.49
C ILE A 139 -6.07 1.56 1.88
N VAL A 140 -6.36 0.53 2.68
CA VAL A 140 -6.95 0.67 4.01
C VAL A 140 -6.00 1.37 4.98
N LEU A 141 -4.70 1.11 4.94
CA LEU A 141 -3.74 1.80 5.80
C LEU A 141 -3.56 3.28 5.44
N GLN A 142 -3.85 3.67 4.21
CA GLN A 142 -3.71 5.05 3.72
C GLN A 142 -5.00 5.88 3.86
N GLU A 143 -6.15 5.29 3.57
CA GLU A 143 -7.43 6.01 3.46
C GLU A 143 -8.51 5.48 4.42
N GLY A 144 -8.23 4.40 5.15
CA GLY A 144 -9.20 3.73 6.01
C GLY A 144 -9.39 4.39 7.37
N THR A 145 -10.60 4.22 7.89
CA THR A 145 -10.98 4.54 9.26
C THR A 145 -10.58 3.42 10.22
N MET A 146 -10.76 3.64 11.53
CA MET A 146 -10.59 2.58 12.53
C MET A 146 -11.52 1.37 12.28
N GLU A 147 -12.71 1.59 11.74
CA GLU A 147 -13.63 0.50 11.40
C GLU A 147 -13.11 -0.30 10.20
N ASP A 148 -12.60 0.38 9.17
CA ASP A 148 -11.99 -0.28 8.01
C ASP A 148 -10.77 -1.11 8.42
N LEU A 149 -9.94 -0.59 9.35
CA LEU A 149 -8.80 -1.33 9.88
C LEU A 149 -9.27 -2.66 10.52
N ARG A 150 -10.22 -2.61 11.45
CA ARG A 150 -10.77 -3.82 12.11
C ARG A 150 -11.45 -4.77 11.13
N ARG A 151 -12.06 -4.21 10.07
CA ARG A 151 -12.77 -5.00 9.06
C ARG A 151 -11.79 -5.79 8.19
N TYR A 152 -10.78 -5.12 7.64
CA TYR A 152 -9.95 -5.66 6.57
C TYR A 152 -8.57 -6.15 7.01
N ILE A 153 -7.99 -5.58 8.08
CA ILE A 153 -6.59 -5.84 8.47
C ILE A 153 -6.54 -6.95 9.52
N GLY A 154 -5.79 -8.00 9.20
CA GLY A 154 -5.29 -8.99 10.14
C GLY A 154 -3.85 -8.67 10.50
N LEU A 155 -3.53 -8.65 11.79
CA LEU A 155 -2.22 -8.22 12.29
C LEU A 155 -1.09 -9.16 11.84
N GLU A 156 -1.32 -10.47 11.89
CA GLU A 156 -0.34 -11.48 11.46
C GLU A 156 -0.11 -11.40 9.94
N ASP A 157 -1.20 -11.29 9.16
CA ASP A 157 -1.14 -11.05 7.72
C ASP A 157 -0.42 -9.75 7.38
N LEU A 158 -0.62 -8.68 8.15
CA LEU A 158 0.03 -7.39 7.92
C LEU A 158 1.54 -7.49 8.08
N ILE A 159 2.01 -8.19 9.11
CA ILE A 159 3.44 -8.42 9.36
C ILE A 159 4.04 -9.25 8.23
N ASP A 160 3.36 -10.34 7.84
CA ASP A 160 3.80 -11.22 6.76
C ASP A 160 3.83 -10.52 5.39
N LEU A 161 2.86 -9.64 5.11
CA LEU A 161 2.77 -8.88 3.84
C LEU A 161 3.71 -7.68 3.77
N TRP A 162 4.22 -7.19 4.91
CA TRP A 162 4.96 -5.93 5.01
C TRP A 162 6.10 -5.73 3.98
N PRO A 163 6.91 -6.75 3.62
CA PRO A 163 7.96 -6.63 2.61
C PRO A 163 7.44 -6.38 1.19
N ASP A 164 6.21 -6.80 0.89
CA ASP A 164 5.61 -6.70 -0.45
C ASP A 164 4.80 -5.41 -0.66
N MET A 165 4.49 -4.70 0.44
CA MET A 165 3.63 -3.52 0.43
C MET A 165 4.35 -2.24 0.01
N VAL A 166 3.71 -1.45 -0.84
CA VAL A 166 4.17 -0.13 -1.27
C VAL A 166 3.36 0.94 -0.55
N LEU A 167 3.89 1.39 0.59
CA LEU A 167 3.29 2.43 1.42
C LEU A 167 4.02 3.77 1.27
N PRO A 168 3.32 4.92 1.42
CA PRO A 168 3.98 6.20 1.61
C PRO A 168 4.92 6.13 2.82
N PRO A 169 6.13 6.74 2.76
CA PRO A 169 7.12 6.61 3.82
C PRO A 169 6.62 6.98 5.22
N HIS A 170 5.74 7.99 5.32
CA HIS A 170 5.19 8.42 6.60
C HIS A 170 4.19 7.42 7.20
N VAL A 171 3.40 6.73 6.36
CA VAL A 171 2.48 5.67 6.80
C VAL A 171 3.31 4.47 7.26
N ARG A 172 4.29 4.06 6.43
CA ARG A 172 5.18 2.92 6.72
C ARG A 172 5.93 3.12 8.04
N ALA A 173 6.56 4.28 8.24
CA ALA A 173 7.28 4.61 9.46
C ALA A 173 6.37 4.67 10.71
N ALA A 174 5.14 5.17 10.58
CA ALA A 174 4.23 5.26 11.72
C ALA A 174 3.73 3.88 12.17
N TRP A 175 3.38 3.02 11.22
CA TRP A 175 2.93 1.65 11.47
C TRP A 175 4.08 0.74 11.95
N SER A 176 5.26 0.81 11.35
CA SER A 176 6.43 0.04 11.83
C SER A 176 6.80 0.42 13.26
N ARG A 177 6.79 1.71 13.60
CA ARG A 177 6.98 2.19 14.98
C ARG A 177 5.92 1.64 15.92
N LYS A 178 4.64 1.66 15.54
CA LYS A 178 3.55 1.15 16.36
C LYS A 178 3.69 -0.35 16.63
N ILE A 179 4.01 -1.13 15.59
CA ILE A 179 4.23 -2.57 15.67
C ILE A 179 5.43 -2.89 16.58
N ARG A 180 6.54 -2.16 16.42
CA ARG A 180 7.71 -2.29 17.29
C ARG A 180 7.38 -2.01 18.76
N GLN A 181 6.63 -0.95 19.03
CA GLN A 181 6.29 -0.54 20.39
C GLN A 181 5.39 -1.54 21.13
N GLN A 182 4.45 -2.20 20.44
CA GLN A 182 3.49 -3.10 21.09
C GLN A 182 3.87 -4.58 21.03
N LEU A 183 4.53 -5.00 19.95
CA LEU A 183 4.84 -6.41 19.71
C LEU A 183 6.34 -6.71 19.77
N GLY A 184 7.20 -5.69 19.85
CA GLY A 184 8.66 -5.87 19.80
C GLY A 184 9.19 -6.33 18.44
N VAL A 185 8.35 -6.40 17.41
CA VAL A 185 8.72 -6.82 16.05
C VAL A 185 9.29 -5.62 15.29
N ASP A 186 10.49 -5.79 14.72
CA ASP A 186 11.11 -4.76 13.90
C ASP A 186 10.78 -4.96 12.42
N LEU A 187 10.13 -3.95 11.82
CA LEU A 187 9.74 -3.94 10.42
C LEU A 187 10.47 -2.81 9.69
N GLU A 188 10.99 -3.10 8.50
CA GLU A 188 11.67 -2.10 7.68
C GLU A 188 10.74 -0.92 7.34
N CYS A 189 11.18 0.30 7.65
CA CYS A 189 10.45 1.54 7.42
C CYS A 189 10.35 1.94 5.94
#